data_AF-A0A0A9A9Y3-F1
#
_entry.id   AF-A0A0A9A9Y3-F1
#
_cell.length_a   1.000
_cell.length_b   1.000
_cell.length_c   1.000
_cell.angle_alpha   90.00
_cell.angle_beta   90.00
_cell.angle_gamma   90.00
#
_symmetry.space_group_name_H-M   'P 1'
#
loop_
_entity.id
_entity.type
_entity.pdbx_description
1 polymer ?
#
loop_
_entity_poly.entity_id
_entity_poly.type
_entity_poly.pdbx_seq_one_letter_code
_entity_poly.pdbx_strand_id
1 'polypeptide(L)' 'MLFHTARINCLAWSPDSRLVATGSLDPCAIVYEVDKPASSRTTIKGAHLGGVHGLTFVDNDSLVTAGEDACIRVWKLVQQ' A
#
# COMPACT_ATOMS: atom_id res chain seq x y z
N MET A 1 9.56 -3.55 -15.11
CA MET A 1 8.10 -3.31 -15.00
C MET A 1 7.90 -2.28 -13.91
N LEU A 2 7.33 -1.12 -14.23
CA LEU A 2 7.02 -0.07 -13.25
C LEU A 2 5.61 -0.32 -12.74
N PHE A 3 5.44 -0.55 -11.43
CA PHE A 3 4.12 -0.79 -10.84
C PHE A 3 3.46 0.51 -10.37
N HIS A 4 4.25 1.39 -9.76
CA HIS A 4 3.89 2.77 -9.59
C HIS A 4 4.25 3.57 -10.83
N THR A 5 3.40 4.53 -11.19
CA THR A 5 3.62 5.46 -12.31
C THR A 5 4.16 6.81 -11.84
N ALA A 6 4.25 7.01 -10.52
CA ALA A 6 4.78 8.22 -9.90
C ALA A 6 5.68 7.89 -8.69
N ARG A 7 6.17 8.93 -8.01
CA ARG A 7 7.07 8.83 -6.85
C ARG A 7 6.41 8.06 -5.71
N ILE A 8 7.14 7.08 -5.18
CA ILE A 8 6.81 6.42 -3.91
C ILE A 8 7.18 7.38 -2.76
N ASN A 9 6.21 7.65 -1.89
CA ASN A 9 6.37 8.59 -0.78
C ASN A 9 6.55 7.88 0.57
N CYS A 10 5.97 6.68 0.72
CA CYS A 10 6.00 5.94 1.97
C CYS A 10 6.01 4.43 1.72
N LEU A 11 6.49 3.68 2.72
CA LEU A 11 6.44 2.22 2.77
C LEU A 11 6.31 1.74 4.21
N ALA A 12 5.74 0.55 4.41
CA ALA A 12 5.78 -0.14 5.69
C ALA A 12 5.79 -1.66 5.49
N TRP A 13 6.34 -2.35 6.48
CA TRP A 13 6.33 -3.81 6.58
C TRP A 13 5.16 -4.28 7.45
N SER A 14 4.61 -5.45 7.15
CA SER A 14 3.75 -6.15 8.09
C SER A 14 4.55 -6.65 9.30
N PRO A 15 3.93 -6.80 10.49
CA PRO A 15 4.62 -7.26 11.69
C PRO A 15 5.27 -8.65 11.53
N ASP A 16 4.65 -9.55 10.76
CA ASP A 16 5.19 -10.88 10.44
C ASP A 16 6.25 -10.89 9.32
N SER A 17 6.60 -9.72 8.77
CA SER A 17 7.58 -9.55 7.69
C SER A 17 7.24 -10.26 6.37
N ARG A 18 5.98 -10.65 6.15
CA ARG A 18 5.54 -11.33 4.92
C ARG A 18 5.08 -10.38 3.84
N LEU A 19 4.62 -9.18 4.24
CA LEU A 19 4.08 -8.17 3.35
C LEU A 19 4.88 -6.87 3.42
N VAL A 20 4.98 -6.21 2.28
CA VAL A 20 5.44 -4.82 2.16
C VAL A 20 4.37 -4.02 1.45
N ALA A 21 3.95 -2.91 2.04
CA ALA A 21 3.03 -1.98 1.41
C ALA A 21 3.76 -0.69 1.03
N THR A 22 3.44 -0.12 -0.12
CA THR A 22 4.00 1.14 -0.63
C THR A 22 2.88 2.10 -1.01
N GLY A 23 3.08 3.39 -0.73
CA GLY A 23 2.16 4.46 -1.11
C GLY A 23 2.84 5.46 -2.05
N SER A 24 2.11 5.93 -3.06
CA SER A 24 2.64 6.74 -4.15
C SER A 24 1.77 7.96 -4.47
N LEU A 25 2.36 8.89 -5.23
CA LEU A 25 1.67 10.03 -5.84
C LEU A 25 0.75 9.62 -7.02
N ASP A 26 0.69 8.35 -7.40
CA ASP A 26 -0.19 7.84 -8.47
C ASP A 26 -1.58 7.37 -7.96
N PRO A 27 -2.15 8.09 -6.99
CA PRO A 27 -3.27 7.69 -6.14
C PRO A 27 -3.35 6.23 -5.65
N CYS A 28 -2.30 5.42 -5.78
CA CYS A 28 -2.36 4.00 -5.44
C CYS A 28 -1.53 3.67 -4.19
N ALA A 29 -2.02 2.68 -3.45
CA ALA A 29 -1.19 1.87 -2.57
C ALA A 29 -1.02 0.48 -3.18
N ILE A 30 0.17 -0.11 -3.04
CA ILE A 30 0.47 -1.44 -3.55
C ILE A 30 1.00 -2.30 -2.42
N VAL A 31 0.49 -3.53 -2.31
CA VAL A 31 0.95 -4.53 -1.34
C VAL A 31 1.65 -5.66 -2.08
N TYR A 32 2.84 -6.01 -1.60
CA TYR A 32 3.68 -7.08 -2.13
C TYR A 32 3.84 -8.17 -1.08
N GLU A 33 3.83 -9.42 -1.53
CA GLU A 33 4.27 -10.56 -0.72
C GLU A 33 5.75 -10.82 -1.00
N VAL A 34 6.56 -10.93 0.06
CA VAL A 34 8.03 -11.00 -0.04
C VAL A 34 8.49 -12.25 -0.79
N ASP A 35 7.79 -13.36 -0.60
CA ASP A 35 8.15 -14.66 -1.20
C ASP A 35 7.55 -14.85 -2.61
N LYS A 36 6.79 -13.87 -3.13
CA LYS A 36 6.15 -13.94 -4.44
C LYS A 36 6.78 -12.95 -5.42
N PRO A 37 6.72 -13.23 -6.73
CA PRO A 37 7.18 -12.25 -7.72
C PRO A 37 6.36 -10.97 -7.58
N ALA A 38 7.00 -9.82 -7.78
CA ALA A 38 6.35 -8.52 -7.66
C ALA A 38 5.10 -8.37 -8.56
N SER A 39 4.99 -9.15 -9.64
CA SER A 39 3.78 -9.20 -10.48
C SER A 39 2.53 -9.71 -9.74
N SER A 40 2.69 -10.47 -8.66
CA SER A 40 1.63 -10.95 -7.76
C SER A 40 1.08 -9.88 -6.81
N ARG A 41 1.56 -8.63 -6.91
CA ARG A 41 1.12 -7.53 -6.06
C ARG A 41 -0.39 -7.30 -6.10
N THR A 42 -0.92 -6.85 -4.97
CA THR A 42 -2.28 -6.32 -4.86
C THR A 42 -2.23 -4.79 -5.00
N THR A 43 -2.99 -4.23 -5.93
CA THR A 43 -3.06 -2.77 -6.15
C THR A 43 -4.37 -2.21 -5.61
N ILE A 44 -4.28 -1.34 -4.62
CA ILE A 44 -5.39 -0.55 -4.09
C ILE A 44 -5.45 0.75 -4.90
N LYS A 45 -6.26 0.73 -5.96
CA LYS A 45 -6.43 1.89 -6.85
C LYS A 45 -7.28 2.96 -6.18
N GLY A 46 -6.86 4.22 -6.31
CA GLY A 46 -7.60 5.35 -5.74
C GLY A 46 -7.65 5.31 -4.22
N ALA A 47 -6.57 4.86 -3.58
CA ALA A 47 -6.47 4.79 -2.13
C ALA A 47 -6.66 6.17 -1.48
N HIS A 48 -6.10 7.21 -2.10
CA HIS A 48 -6.30 8.62 -1.73
C HIS A 48 -6.30 9.49 -2.99
N LEU A 49 -7.10 10.58 -2.99
CA LEU A 49 -7.00 11.59 -4.04
C LEU A 49 -5.70 12.41 -3.83
N GLY A 50 -4.93 12.64 -4.90
CA GLY A 50 -3.65 13.38 -4.86
C GLY A 50 -2.43 12.52 -4.55
N GLY A 51 -2.51 11.62 -3.58
CA GLY A 51 -1.44 10.66 -3.30
C GLY A 51 -1.50 10.06 -1.89
N VAL A 52 -0.75 8.98 -1.69
CA VAL A 52 -0.59 8.32 -0.38
C VAL A 52 0.72 8.77 0.25
N HIS A 53 0.65 9.40 1.42
CA HIS A 53 1.80 9.98 2.12
C HIS A 53 2.11 9.30 3.46
N GLY A 54 1.10 8.70 4.10
CA GLY A 54 1.23 7.93 5.32
C GLY A 54 0.73 6.51 5.11
N LEU A 55 1.47 5.54 5.65
CA LEU A 55 1.14 4.13 5.50
C LEU A 55 1.72 3.33 6.68
N THR A 56 0.90 2.51 7.32
CA THR A 56 1.33 1.60 8.41
C THR A 56 0.46 0.35 8.43
N PHE A 57 1.06 -0.79 8.74
CA PHE A 57 0.31 -1.98 9.14
C PHE A 57 -0.15 -1.83 10.60
N VAL A 58 -1.36 -2.31 10.88
CA VAL A 58 -1.93 -2.40 12.24
C VAL A 58 -1.71 -3.80 12.80
N ASP A 59 -1.83 -4.80 11.94
CA ASP A 59 -1.57 -6.21 12.19
C ASP A 59 -1.09 -6.85 10.87
N ASN A 60 -1.10 -8.18 10.76
CA ASN A 60 -0.59 -8.87 9.56
C ASN A 60 -1.47 -8.68 8.31
N ASP A 61 -2.75 -8.32 8.48
CA ASP A 61 -3.74 -8.28 7.40
C ASP A 61 -4.44 -6.91 7.28
N SER A 62 -4.16 -5.97 8.17
CA SER A 62 -4.81 -4.65 8.23
C SER A 62 -3.80 -3.53 7.98
N LEU A 63 -4.14 -2.65 7.03
CA LEU A 63 -3.32 -1.51 6.60
C LEU A 63 -4.08 -0.20 6.83
N VAL A 64 -3.41 0.79 7.42
CA VAL A 64 -3.91 2.16 7.53
C VAL A 64 -3.13 3.05 6.57
N THR A 65 -3.85 3.87 5.81
CA THR A 65 -3.27 4.84 4.87
C THR A 65 -3.80 6.24 5.14
N ALA A 66 -2.95 7.23 4.88
CA ALA A 66 -3.29 8.65 4.91
C ALA A 66 -2.72 9.33 3.66
N GLY A 67 -3.41 10.35 3.16
CA GLY A 67 -3.07 10.98 1.89
C GLY A 67 -3.42 12.46 1.81
N GLU A 68 -3.21 13.01 0.63
CA GLU A 68 -3.40 14.43 0.32
C GLU A 68 -4.87 14.88 0.43
N ASP A 69 -5.81 13.94 0.32
CA ASP A 69 -7.25 14.16 0.48
C ASP A 69 -7.72 14.37 1.92
N ALA A 70 -6.79 14.55 2.86
CA ALA A 70 -7.03 14.75 4.28
C ALA A 70 -7.87 13.63 4.95
N CYS A 71 -7.95 12.45 4.33
CA CYS A 71 -8.64 11.29 4.87
C CYS A 71 -7.65 10.28 5.44
N ILE A 72 -8.13 9.48 6.40
CA ILE A 72 -7.49 8.24 6.84
C ILE A 72 -8.39 7.09 6.40
N ARG A 73 -7.81 6.03 5.83
CA ARG A 73 -8.54 4.83 5.43
C ARG A 73 -7.91 3.59 6.05
N VAL A 74 -8.76 2.60 6.33
CA VAL A 74 -8.36 1.30 6.85
C VAL A 74 -8.74 0.25 5.82
N TRP A 75 -7.79 -0.61 5.48
CA TRP A 75 -7.92 -1.65 4.48
C TRP A 75 -7.70 -3.00 5.16
N LYS A 76 -8.60 -3.94 4.90
CA LYS A 76 -8.41 -5.34 5.26
C LYS A 76 -7.98 -6.11 4.02
N LEU A 77 -6.81 -6.71 4.08
CA LEU A 77 -6.24 -7.52 3.03
C LEU A 77 -6.84 -8.92 3.14
N VAL A 78 -7.83 -9.20 2.29
CA VAL A 78 -8.38 -10.55 2.16
C VAL A 78 -7.70 -11.22 0.97
N GLN A 79 -7.03 -12.34 1.21
CA GLN A 79 -6.51 -13.19 0.14
C GLN A 79 -7.72 -13.80 -0.59
N GLN A 80 -7.77 -13.62 -1.92
CA GLN A 80 -8.69 -14.37 -2.79
C GLN A 80 -8.07 -15.69 -3.20
#